data_AF-A0A9E5P676-F1
#
_entry.id   AF-A0A9E5P676-F1
#
_cell.length_a   1.000
_cell.length_b   1.000
_cell.length_c   1.000
_cell.angle_alpha   90.00
_cell.angle_beta   90.00
_cell.angle_gamma   90.00
#
_symmetry.space_group_name_H-M   'P 1'
#
loop_
_entity.id
_entity.type
_entity.pdbx_description
1 polymer ?
#
loop_
_entity_poly.entity_id
_entity_poly.type
_entity_poly.pdbx_seq_one_letter_code
_entity_poly.pdbx_strand_id
1 'polypeptide(L)' 'RTEAESLVPEFVFHAHKVFHRCPNCRRTYWEGSHPNNIKKRIDQIVGSAKSLSG' A
#
# COMPACT_ATOMS: atom_id res chain seq x y z
N ARG A 1 10.46 -14.39 15.79
CA ARG A 1 10.48 -14.09 14.34
C ARG A 1 9.12 -13.53 13.98
N THR A 2 9.07 -12.27 13.55
CA THR A 2 7.81 -11.60 13.19
C THR A 2 7.38 -12.06 11.80
N GLU A 3 6.09 -12.24 11.58
CA GLU A 3 5.50 -12.75 10.31
C GLU A 3 5.93 -11.92 9.09
N ALA A 4 6.35 -10.66 9.28
CA ALA A 4 6.87 -9.78 8.25
C ALA A 4 8.26 -10.21 7.73
N GLU A 5 9.15 -10.76 8.57
CA GLU A 5 10.52 -11.17 8.19
C GLU A 5 10.53 -12.27 7.12
N SER A 6 9.48 -13.09 7.07
CA SER A 6 9.36 -14.19 6.09
C SER A 6 8.64 -13.78 4.81
N LEU A 7 8.06 -12.58 4.77
CA LEU A 7 7.23 -12.10 3.66
C LEU A 7 7.92 -11.04 2.81
N VAL A 8 9.04 -10.48 3.27
CA VAL A 8 9.81 -9.47 2.55
C VAL A 8 11.29 -9.86 2.49
N PRO A 9 12.03 -9.44 1.45
CA PRO A 9 13.48 -9.60 1.41
C PRO A 9 14.17 -8.91 2.59
N GLU A 10 15.29 -9.48 3.06
CA GLU A 10 16.03 -9.01 4.25
C GLU A 10 16.37 -7.51 4.19
N PHE A 11 16.83 -7.02 3.04
CA PHE A 11 17.15 -5.60 2.86
C PHE A 11 15.92 -4.68 3.04
N VAL A 12 14.71 -5.14 2.70
CA VAL A 12 13.46 -4.40 2.88
C VAL A 12 13.09 -4.36 4.36
N PHE A 13 13.27 -5.49 5.06
CA PHE A 13 13.04 -5.59 6.50
C PHE A 13 13.95 -4.64 7.29
N HIS A 14 15.22 -4.51 6.90
CA HIS A 14 16.14 -3.55 7.52
C HIS A 14 15.88 -2.09 7.09
N ALA A 15 15.45 -1.86 5.85
CA ALA A 15 15.21 -0.52 5.32
C ALA A 15 13.90 0.12 5.82
N HIS A 16 12.89 -0.68 6.15
CA HIS A 16 11.56 -0.18 6.50
C HIS A 16 11.09 -0.73 7.84
N LYS A 17 10.58 0.16 8.70
CA LYS A 17 10.09 -0.20 10.03
C LYS A 17 8.58 -0.43 10.08
N VAL A 18 7.86 0.03 9.07
CA VAL A 18 6.39 -0.02 9.00
C VAL A 18 5.96 -0.86 7.81
N PHE A 19 5.18 -1.90 8.11
CA PHE A 19 4.60 -2.80 7.13
C PHE A 19 3.07 -2.80 7.27
N HIS A 20 2.38 -2.74 6.13
CA HIS A 20 0.93 -2.80 6.04
C HIS A 20 0.53 -4.03 5.23
N ARG A 21 -0.54 -4.72 5.62
CA ARG A 21 -1.08 -5.85 4.86
C ARG A 21 -2.48 -5.52 4.38
N CYS A 22 -2.76 -5.71 3.09
CA CYS A 22 -4.11 -5.53 2.59
C CYS A 22 -4.98 -6.72 3.02
N PRO A 23 -6.14 -6.50 3.67
CA PRO A 23 -7.02 -7.59 4.10
C PRO A 23 -7.67 -8.33 2.91
N ASN A 24 -7.81 -7.66 1.75
CA ASN A 24 -8.53 -8.22 0.61
C ASN A 24 -7.63 -9.04 -0.34
N CYS A 25 -6.44 -8.53 -0.67
CA CYS A 25 -5.49 -9.22 -1.56
C CYS A 25 -4.34 -9.92 -0.82
N ARG A 26 -4.26 -9.78 0.51
CA ARG A 26 -3.24 -10.36 1.41
C ARG A 26 -1.79 -9.98 1.13
N ARG A 27 -1.53 -9.03 0.24
CA ARG A 27 -0.19 -8.50 -0.06
C ARG A 27 0.32 -7.62 1.07
N THR A 28 1.62 -7.75 1.36
CA THR A 28 2.36 -6.89 2.31
C THR A 28 2.97 -5.71 1.55
N TYR A 29 2.91 -4.54 2.18
CA TYR A 29 3.34 -3.24 1.67
C TYR A 29 4.19 -2.55 2.73
N TRP A 30 5.04 -1.62 2.30
CA TRP A 30 5.86 -0.79 3.17
C TRP A 30 5.90 0.63 2.60
N GLU A 31 6.31 1.61 3.42
CA GLU A 31 6.41 3.00 2.98
C GLU A 31 7.42 3.14 1.82
N GLY A 32 6.90 3.53 0.65
CA GLY A 32 7.66 3.68 -0.58
C GLY A 32 6.82 4.41 -1.63
N SER A 33 7.19 4.32 -2.91
CA SER A 33 6.44 4.98 -4.00
C SER A 33 5.06 4.36 -4.28
N HIS A 34 4.86 3.09 -3.90
CA HIS A 34 3.63 2.34 -4.17
C HIS A 34 2.37 2.90 -3.47
N PRO A 35 2.35 3.22 -2.17
CA PRO A 35 1.19 3.87 -1.54
C PRO A 35 0.85 5.21 -2.19
N ASN A 36 1.83 5.98 -2.67
CA ASN A 36 1.56 7.25 -3.35
C ASN A 36 0.84 7.03 -4.69
N ASN A 37 1.21 5.99 -5.44
CA ASN A 37 0.54 5.63 -6.70
C ASN A 37 -0.87 5.07 -6.45
N ILE A 38 -1.06 4.25 -5.41
CA ILE A 38 -2.39 3.79 -5.00
C ILE A 38 -3.27 4.97 -4.59
N LYS A 39 -2.74 5.90 -3.77
CA LYS A 39 -3.47 7.09 -3.36
C LYS A 39 -3.90 7.93 -4.56
N LYS A 40 -3.01 8.19 -5.52
CA LYS A 40 -3.35 8.86 -6.78
C LYS A 40 -4.45 8.14 -7.55
N ARG A 41 -4.41 6.81 -7.63
CA ARG A 41 -5.43 6.01 -8.33
C ARG A 41 -6.77 6.03 -7.60
N ILE A 42 -6.78 6.00 -6.27
CA ILE A 42 -7.99 6.15 -5.45
C ILE A 42 -8.55 7.56 -5.61
N ASP A 43 -7.73 8.60 -5.53
CA ASP A 43 -8.14 10.00 -5.73
C ASP A 43 -8.74 10.22 -7.13
N GLN A 44 -8.25 9.54 -8.16
CA GLN A 44 -8.87 9.56 -9.49
C GLN A 44 -10.26 8.91 -9.49
N ILE A 45 -10.41 7.74 -8.88
CA ILE A 45 -11.70 7.02 -8.82
C ILE A 45 -12.72 7.82 -7.99
N VAL A 46 -12.30 8.33 -6.83
CA VAL A 46 -13.15 9.11 -5.90
C VAL A 46 -13.40 10.52 -6.45
N GLY A 47 -12.42 11.14 -7.10
CA GLY A 47 -12.56 12.43 -7.77
C GLY A 47 -13.52 12.38 -8.97
N SER A 48 -13.50 11.29 -9.74
CA SER A 48 -14.47 11.06 -10.82
C SER A 48 -15.91 10.86 -10.32
N ALA A 49 -16.10 10.40 -9.08
CA ALA A 49 -17.43 10.28 -8.48
C ALA A 49 -18.09 11.63 -8.14
N LYS A 50 -17.31 12.73 -8.04
CA LYS A 50 -17.85 14.09 -7.82
C LYS A 50 -18.41 14.75 -9.08
N SER A 51 -18.12 14.21 -10.27
CA SER A 51 -18.58 14.79 -11.55
C SER A 51 -19.90 14.21 -12.06
N LEU A 52 -20.44 13.17 -11.43
CA LEU A 52 -21.69 12.49 -11.81
C LEU A 52 -22.91 12.93 -10.97
N SER A 53 -22.73 13.89 -10.07
CA SER A 53 -23.79 14.48 -9.24
C SER A 53 -24.10 15.94 -9.61
N GLY A 54 -23.78 16.35 -10.84
CA GLY A 54 -24.13 17.65 -11.41
C GLY A 54 -25.31 17.54 -12.36
#